data_AF-A0A814MAF5-F1
#
_entry.id   AF-A0A814MAF5-F1
#
_cell.length_a   1.000
_cell.length_b   1.000
_cell.length_c   1.000
_cell.angle_alpha   90.00
_cell.angle_beta   90.00
_cell.angle_gamma   90.00
#
_symmetry.space_group_name_H-M   'P 1'
#
loop_
_entity.id
_entity.type
_entity.pdbx_description
1 polymer ?
#
loop_
_entity_poly.entity_id
_entity_poly.type
_entity_poly.pdbx_seq_one_letter_code
_entity_poly.pdbx_strand_id
1 'polypeptide(L)'
;MSTNDSKSASSLIDTSPIVQYILLRGDLKKSKSYNDGALIAQACHACSAILFKTLDDVYTVNYLNDTANMHKIILNVPTEDELIQAHKTLTEGDIQHYLWLEKPENIKTCIAVKPYVKSDVENYFKQYKLYR
;
A
#
# COMPACT_ATOMS: atom_id res chain seq x y z
N MET A 1 51.51 0.54 -11.34
CA MET A 1 51.05 1.30 -12.52
C MET A 1 50.14 0.37 -13.29
N SER A 2 48.85 0.31 -12.93
CA SER A 2 47.74 1.11 -13.48
C SER A 2 46.89 0.16 -14.35
N THR A 3 45.87 -0.49 -13.78
CA THR A 3 44.44 -0.13 -13.86
C THR A 3 43.91 0.03 -15.28
N ASN A 4 42.98 -0.84 -15.69
CA ASN A 4 41.58 -0.41 -15.84
C ASN A 4 40.64 -1.58 -16.15
N ASP A 5 39.91 -1.97 -15.10
CA ASP A 5 38.53 -2.42 -15.22
C ASP A 5 37.68 -1.31 -15.85
N SER A 6 36.90 -1.65 -16.87
CA SER A 6 35.79 -0.82 -17.33
C SER A 6 34.55 -1.67 -17.56
N LYS A 7 34.07 -2.32 -16.49
CA LYS A 7 32.64 -2.59 -16.36
C LYS A 7 31.95 -1.25 -16.07
N SER A 8 31.59 -0.54 -17.14
CA SER A 8 30.74 0.66 -17.03
C SER A 8 29.34 0.24 -16.61
N ALA A 9 28.97 0.66 -15.41
CA ALA A 9 27.66 0.55 -14.83
C ALA A 9 26.64 1.38 -15.63
N SER A 10 25.67 0.69 -16.22
CA SER A 10 24.38 1.26 -16.59
C SER A 10 23.34 0.60 -15.69
N SER A 11 23.17 1.12 -14.49
CA SER A 11 21.92 0.90 -13.76
C SER A 11 20.85 1.62 -14.56
N LEU A 12 19.98 0.86 -15.23
CA LEU A 12 18.75 1.38 -15.83
C LEU A 12 18.09 2.29 -14.79
N ILE A 13 17.84 3.55 -15.16
CA ILE A 13 17.04 4.45 -14.33
C ILE A 13 15.71 3.74 -14.17
N ASP A 14 15.41 3.29 -12.95
CA ASP A 14 14.12 2.69 -12.66
C ASP A 14 13.06 3.79 -12.74
N THR A 15 12.36 3.84 -13.87
CA THR A 15 11.26 4.80 -14.11
C THR A 15 9.95 4.31 -13.52
N SER A 16 9.98 3.31 -12.63
CA SER A 16 8.78 2.78 -12.01
C SER A 16 8.02 3.89 -11.27
N PRO A 17 6.69 4.00 -11.47
CA PRO A 17 5.90 5.05 -10.84
C PRO A 17 5.82 4.86 -9.32
N ILE A 18 5.61 5.96 -8.60
CA ILE A 18 5.21 5.91 -7.18
C ILE A 18 3.72 5.55 -7.12
N VAL A 19 3.40 4.52 -6.34
CA VAL A 19 2.02 4.03 -6.16
C VAL A 19 1.70 3.86 -4.68
N GLN A 20 0.42 3.88 -4.36
CA GLN A 20 -0.08 3.51 -3.04
C GLN A 20 -0.90 2.23 -3.14
N TYR A 21 -0.44 1.17 -2.48
CA TYR A 21 -1.20 -0.07 -2.37
C TYR A 21 -2.20 0.01 -1.19
N ILE A 22 -3.42 -0.46 -1.44
CA ILE A 22 -4.49 -0.57 -0.44
C ILE A 22 -4.99 -2.01 -0.45
N LEU A 23 -4.96 -2.66 0.70
CA LEU A 23 -5.52 -3.99 0.92
C LEU A 23 -6.86 -3.84 1.64
N LEU A 24 -7.95 -4.11 0.93
CA LEU A 24 -9.31 -3.98 1.46
C LEU A 24 -9.95 -5.35 1.67
N ARG A 25 -10.56 -5.55 2.83
CA ARG A 25 -11.19 -6.83 3.18
C ARG A 25 -12.47 -7.06 2.37
N GLY A 26 -12.49 -8.13 1.59
CA GLY A 26 -13.53 -8.42 0.60
C GLY A 26 -14.79 -9.07 1.15
N ASP A 27 -14.64 -9.93 2.17
CA ASP A 27 -15.78 -10.60 2.82
C ASP A 27 -16.78 -9.62 3.45
N LEU A 28 -16.32 -8.42 3.83
CA LEU A 28 -17.16 -7.36 4.38
C LEU A 28 -18.34 -7.02 3.47
N LYS A 29 -18.15 -7.02 2.15
CA LYS A 29 -19.21 -6.74 1.16
C LYS A 29 -20.38 -7.74 1.24
N LYS A 30 -20.16 -8.93 1.81
CA LYS A 30 -21.20 -9.95 2.02
C LYS A 30 -21.99 -9.73 3.31
N SER A 31 -21.50 -8.88 4.21
CA SER A 31 -22.19 -8.52 5.44
C SER A 31 -23.27 -7.47 5.17
N LYS A 32 -24.39 -7.54 5.90
CA LYS A 32 -25.45 -6.52 5.82
C LYS A 32 -24.99 -5.14 6.29
N SER A 33 -23.88 -5.06 7.03
CA SER A 33 -23.38 -3.81 7.61
C SER A 33 -22.53 -2.96 6.66
N TYR A 34 -22.05 -3.54 5.54
CA TYR A 34 -21.13 -2.83 4.64
C TYR A 34 -21.73 -2.69 3.25
N ASN A 35 -22.12 -1.46 2.93
CA ASN A 35 -22.32 -1.05 1.54
C ASN A 35 -20.98 -0.57 0.94
N ASP A 36 -20.98 -0.31 -0.37
CA ASP A 36 -19.78 0.18 -1.06
C ASP A 36 -19.24 1.48 -0.45
N GLY A 37 -20.13 2.38 0.01
CA GLY A 37 -19.75 3.62 0.69
C GLY A 37 -18.98 3.40 2.00
N ALA A 38 -19.41 2.43 2.82
CA ALA A 38 -18.74 2.07 4.05
C ALA A 38 -17.33 1.53 3.77
N LEU A 39 -17.17 0.69 2.74
CA LEU A 39 -15.90 0.13 2.31
C LEU A 39 -14.95 1.21 1.78
N ILE A 40 -15.47 2.14 0.97
CA ILE A 40 -14.72 3.32 0.49
C ILE A 40 -14.22 4.14 1.68
N ALA A 41 -15.07 4.38 2.69
CA ALA A 41 -14.67 5.12 3.87
C ALA A 41 -13.50 4.46 4.62
N GLN A 42 -13.51 3.13 4.77
CA GLN A 42 -12.39 2.40 5.40
C GLN A 42 -11.07 2.63 4.65
N ALA A 43 -11.09 2.53 3.32
CA ALA A 43 -9.91 2.78 2.49
C ALA A 43 -9.42 4.23 2.61
N CYS A 44 -10.34 5.20 2.58
CA CYS A 44 -10.02 6.63 2.77
C CYS A 44 -9.39 6.89 4.13
N HIS A 45 -9.95 6.34 5.21
CA HIS A 45 -9.39 6.48 6.56
C HIS A 45 -7.98 5.91 6.66
N ALA A 46 -7.76 4.69 6.15
CA ALA A 46 -6.44 4.07 6.13
C ALA A 46 -5.43 4.92 5.35
N CYS A 47 -5.79 5.40 4.15
CA CYS A 47 -4.93 6.23 3.31
C CYS A 47 -4.53 7.54 4.00
N SER A 48 -5.51 8.27 4.56
CA SER A 48 -5.24 9.53 5.26
C SER A 48 -4.33 9.32 6.47
N ALA A 49 -4.54 8.24 7.23
CA ALA A 49 -3.74 7.93 8.40
C ALA A 49 -2.27 7.64 8.04
N ILE A 50 -2.00 6.82 7.02
CA ILE A 50 -0.62 6.50 6.64
C ILE A 50 0.10 7.69 6.00
N LEU A 51 -0.60 8.47 5.16
CA LEU A 51 -0.03 9.68 4.57
C LEU A 51 0.35 10.70 5.64
N PHE A 52 -0.54 10.94 6.62
CA PHE A 52 -0.24 11.85 7.74
C PHE A 52 0.95 11.37 8.57
N LYS A 53 1.05 10.05 8.82
CA LYS A 53 2.15 9.47 9.60
C LYS A 53 3.51 9.48 8.92
N THR A 54 3.55 9.74 7.62
CA THR A 54 4.76 9.66 6.80
C THR A 54 4.98 10.94 5.99
N LEU A 55 4.50 12.08 6.48
CA LEU A 55 4.58 13.38 5.80
C LEU A 55 6.02 13.85 5.53
N ASP A 56 6.98 13.34 6.29
CA ASP A 56 8.41 13.62 6.16
C ASP A 56 9.15 12.64 5.24
N ASP A 57 8.48 11.57 4.79
CA ASP A 57 9.07 10.60 3.88
C ASP A 57 9.12 11.12 2.44
N VAL A 58 10.27 10.93 1.78
CA VAL A 58 10.51 11.43 0.42
C VAL A 58 9.49 10.93 -0.60
N TYR A 59 9.05 9.67 -0.52
CA TYR A 59 8.08 9.12 -1.47
C TYR A 59 6.67 9.63 -1.18
N THR A 60 6.30 9.81 0.09
CA THR A 60 5.04 10.45 0.46
C THR A 60 5.02 11.90 -0.02
N VAL A 61 6.07 12.67 0.22
CA VAL A 61 6.19 14.07 -0.24
C VAL A 61 6.07 14.16 -1.75
N ASN A 62 6.82 13.34 -2.50
CA ASN A 62 6.75 13.33 -3.96
C ASN A 62 5.36 12.94 -4.47
N TYR A 63 4.73 11.93 -3.86
CA TYR A 63 3.38 11.50 -4.21
C TYR A 63 2.32 12.57 -3.91
N LEU A 64 2.49 13.36 -2.85
CA LEU A 64 1.59 14.47 -2.50
C LEU A 64 1.86 15.74 -3.31
N ASN A 65 3.09 15.97 -3.78
CA ASN A 65 3.41 17.09 -4.66
C ASN A 65 2.86 16.88 -6.08
N ASP A 66 2.72 15.63 -6.51
CA ASP A 66 2.14 15.26 -7.81
C ASP A 66 0.70 14.73 -7.68
N THR A 67 -0.17 15.54 -7.07
CA THR A 67 -1.58 15.15 -6.84
C THR A 67 -2.35 14.80 -8.11
N ALA A 68 -1.97 15.36 -9.26
CA ALA A 68 -2.59 15.11 -10.55
C ALA A 68 -2.36 13.68 -11.07
N ASN A 69 -1.27 13.03 -10.65
CA ASN A 69 -0.89 11.68 -11.12
C ASN A 69 -0.85 10.63 -9.99
N MET A 70 -1.56 10.86 -8.87
CA MET A 70 -1.65 9.89 -7.79
C MET A 70 -2.25 8.56 -8.26
N HIS A 71 -1.51 7.47 -8.09
CA HIS A 71 -1.96 6.13 -8.45
C HIS A 71 -2.18 5.26 -7.21
N LYS A 72 -3.43 4.87 -6.98
CA LYS A 72 -3.84 3.94 -5.94
C LYS A 72 -4.19 2.59 -6.53
N ILE A 73 -3.64 1.51 -5.99
CA ILE A 73 -3.92 0.13 -6.39
C ILE A 73 -4.66 -0.54 -5.25
N ILE A 74 -5.96 -0.75 -5.45
CA ILE A 74 -6.85 -1.37 -4.46
C ILE A 74 -6.94 -2.87 -4.72
N LEU A 75 -6.57 -3.65 -3.74
CA LEU A 75 -6.47 -5.10 -3.79
C LEU A 75 -7.42 -5.74 -2.79
N ASN A 76 -8.02 -6.84 -3.21
CA ASN A 76 -8.93 -7.65 -2.41
C ASN A 76 -8.16 -8.62 -1.54
N VAL A 77 -8.38 -8.51 -0.23
CA VAL A 77 -8.00 -9.50 0.76
C VAL A 77 -9.25 -10.27 1.19
N PRO A 78 -9.36 -11.57 0.91
CA PRO A 78 -10.61 -12.31 1.10
C PRO A 78 -11.13 -12.35 2.55
N THR A 79 -10.27 -12.39 3.57
CA THR A 79 -10.64 -12.62 4.98
C THR A 79 -9.85 -11.75 5.96
N GLU A 80 -10.27 -11.69 7.23
CA GLU A 80 -9.51 -10.99 8.29
C GLU A 80 -8.17 -11.67 8.56
N ASP A 81 -8.12 -12.99 8.57
CA ASP A 81 -6.88 -13.74 8.81
C ASP A 81 -5.82 -13.46 7.74
N GLU A 82 -6.24 -13.39 6.46
CA GLU A 82 -5.35 -13.01 5.36
C GLU A 82 -4.89 -11.55 5.49
N LEU A 83 -5.74 -10.65 5.99
CA LEU A 83 -5.36 -9.25 6.23
C LEU A 83 -4.34 -9.14 7.37
N ILE A 84 -4.51 -9.92 8.44
CA ILE A 84 -3.56 -10.03 9.54
C ILE A 84 -2.23 -10.61 9.05
N GLN A 85 -2.26 -11.63 8.19
CA GLN A 85 -1.05 -12.20 7.62
C GLN A 85 -0.32 -11.19 6.71
N ALA A 86 -1.07 -10.41 5.93
CA ALA A 86 -0.51 -9.30 5.15
C ALA A 86 0.16 -8.26 6.06
N HIS A 87 -0.51 -7.84 7.15
CA HIS A 87 0.03 -6.91 8.14
C HIS A 87 1.37 -7.39 8.73
N LYS A 88 1.45 -8.68 9.11
CA LYS A 88 2.70 -9.29 9.61
C LYS A 88 3.80 -9.25 8.56
N THR A 89 3.50 -9.71 7.35
CA THR A 89 4.46 -9.77 6.24
C THR A 89 5.03 -8.38 5.92
N LEU A 90 4.17 -7.36 5.88
CA LEU A 90 4.59 -5.98 5.65
C LEU A 90 5.43 -5.42 6.81
N THR A 91 5.12 -5.81 8.05
CA THR A 91 5.90 -5.43 9.24
C THR A 91 7.29 -6.06 9.22
N GLU A 92 7.38 -7.35 8.91
CA GLU A 92 8.64 -8.09 8.79
C GLU A 92 9.52 -7.58 7.64
N GLY A 93 8.90 -7.06 6.58
CA GLY A 93 9.58 -6.45 5.44
C GLY A 93 9.91 -4.97 5.60
N ASP A 94 9.72 -4.38 6.79
CA ASP A 94 9.88 -2.94 7.07
C ASP A 94 9.10 -2.03 6.11
N ILE A 95 7.99 -2.52 5.57
CA ILE A 95 7.12 -1.76 4.69
C ILE A 95 6.17 -0.92 5.55
N GLN A 96 6.44 0.37 5.71
CA GLN A 96 5.55 1.27 6.45
C GLN A 96 4.12 1.26 5.90
N HIS A 97 3.15 0.96 6.78
CA HIS A 97 1.73 0.84 6.45
C HIS A 97 0.87 1.14 7.68
N TYR A 98 -0.44 1.30 7.46
CA TYR A 98 -1.42 1.53 8.51
C TYR A 98 -2.55 0.52 8.40
N LEU A 99 -2.77 -0.24 9.48
CA LEU A 99 -3.92 -1.12 9.66
C LEU A 99 -5.08 -0.32 10.27
N TRP A 100 -6.17 -0.17 9.53
CA TRP A 100 -7.36 0.53 9.97
C TRP A 100 -8.30 -0.40 10.75
N LEU A 101 -8.69 0.06 11.95
CA LEU A 101 -9.63 -0.60 12.84
C LEU A 101 -10.90 0.24 12.91
N GLU A 102 -11.99 -0.30 12.42
CA GLU A 102 -13.29 0.36 12.50
C GLU A 102 -13.85 0.30 13.92
N LYS A 103 -14.37 1.43 14.40
CA LYS A 103 -15.01 1.57 15.71
C LYS A 103 -16.54 1.61 15.56
N PRO A 104 -17.29 1.19 16.58
CA PRO A 104 -16.85 0.72 17.90
C PRO A 104 -16.39 -0.74 17.98
N GLU A 105 -16.66 -1.56 16.97
CA GLU A 105 -16.49 -3.03 17.01
C GLU A 105 -15.02 -3.49 16.96
N ASN A 106 -14.07 -2.61 16.63
CA ASN A 106 -12.63 -2.89 16.46
C ASN A 106 -12.31 -3.90 15.35
N ILE A 107 -13.06 -3.84 14.25
CA ILE A 107 -12.92 -4.75 13.12
C ILE A 107 -11.76 -4.26 12.23
N LYS A 108 -10.86 -5.17 11.82
CA LYS A 108 -9.74 -4.86 10.92
C LYS A 108 -10.22 -4.86 9.47
N THR A 109 -10.42 -3.70 8.87
CA THR A 109 -11.11 -3.61 7.58
C THR A 109 -10.19 -3.32 6.40
N CYS A 110 -9.08 -2.62 6.63
CA CYS A 110 -8.22 -2.14 5.55
C CYS A 110 -6.77 -1.97 6.00
N ILE A 111 -5.81 -2.20 5.09
CA ILE A 111 -4.43 -1.72 5.23
C ILE A 111 -4.16 -0.74 4.10
N ALA A 112 -3.61 0.43 4.41
CA ALA A 112 -3.02 1.32 3.41
C ALA A 112 -1.52 1.41 3.63
N VAL A 113 -0.77 1.26 2.55
CA VAL A 113 0.69 1.32 2.57
C VAL A 113 1.10 2.77 2.31
N LYS A 114 2.26 3.19 2.82
CA LYS A 114 2.88 4.45 2.40
C LYS A 114 3.07 4.43 0.87
N PRO A 115 3.04 5.57 0.16
CA PRO A 115 3.54 5.62 -1.20
C PRO A 115 4.97 5.06 -1.32
N TYR A 116 5.20 4.22 -2.33
CA TYR A 116 6.51 3.65 -2.67
C TYR A 116 6.70 3.63 -4.18
N VAL A 117 7.95 3.59 -4.62
CA VAL A 117 8.27 3.18 -5.99
C VAL A 117 7.72 1.75 -6.18
N LYS A 118 6.90 1.55 -7.22
CA LYS A 118 6.16 0.28 -7.38
C LYS A 118 7.07 -0.95 -7.43
N SER A 119 8.16 -0.90 -8.18
CA SER A 119 9.15 -1.98 -8.31
C SER A 119 9.75 -2.43 -6.98
N ASP A 120 9.93 -1.51 -6.01
CA ASP A 120 10.49 -1.81 -4.70
C ASP A 120 9.59 -2.72 -3.85
N VAL A 121 8.26 -2.61 -4.03
CA VAL A 121 7.29 -3.24 -3.12
C VAL A 121 6.29 -4.16 -3.80
N GLU A 122 6.20 -4.19 -5.12
CA GLU A 122 5.16 -4.95 -5.84
C GLU A 122 5.14 -6.45 -5.51
N ASN A 123 6.29 -7.03 -5.13
CA ASN A 123 6.39 -8.45 -4.77
C ASN A 123 5.53 -8.82 -3.55
N TYR A 124 5.29 -7.90 -2.62
CA TYR A 124 4.38 -8.12 -1.49
C TYR A 124 2.90 -8.22 -1.91
N PHE A 125 2.57 -7.72 -3.10
CA PHE A 125 1.19 -7.48 -3.52
C PHE A 125 0.72 -8.35 -4.69
N LYS A 126 1.64 -8.99 -5.44
CA LYS A 126 1.34 -9.83 -6.62
C LYS A 126 0.34 -10.96 -6.37
N GLN A 127 0.28 -11.46 -5.14
CA GLN A 127 -0.64 -12.54 -4.76
C GLN A 127 -2.11 -12.11 -4.63
N TYR A 128 -2.38 -10.82 -4.46
CA TYR A 128 -3.74 -10.31 -4.31
C TYR A 128 -4.33 -9.90 -5.65
N LYS A 129 -5.65 -10.03 -5.79
CA LYS A 129 -6.39 -9.60 -6.98
C LYS A 129 -6.88 -8.16 -6.80
N LEU A 130 -7.10 -7.44 -7.90
CA LEU A 130 -7.76 -6.13 -7.85
C LEU A 130 -9.14 -6.25 -7.18
N TYR A 131 -9.47 -5.27 -6.34
CA TYR A 131 -10.78 -5.16 -5.70
C TYR A 131 -11.86 -4.83 -6.74
N ARG A 132 -12.97 -5.57 -6.74
CA ARG A 132 -14.11 -5.44 -7.67
C ARG A 132 -15.44 -5.58 -6.91
#